data_AF-A0A1Z8NRP9-F1
#
_entry.id   AF-A0A1Z8NRP9-F1
#
_cell.length_a   1.000
_cell.length_b   1.000
_cell.length_c   1.000
_cell.angle_alpha   90.00
_cell.angle_beta   90.00
_cell.angle_gamma   90.00
#
_symmetry.space_group_name_H-M   'P 1'
#
loop_
_entity.id
_entity.type
_entity.pdbx_description
1 polymer ?
#
loop_
_entity_poly.entity_id
_entity_poly.type
_entity_poly.pdbx_seq_one_letter_code
_entity_poly.pdbx_strand_id
1 'polypeptide(L)'
;MFRKIQIQITIIVFLILYILLANKTSLEAANIKKFELVPAPNLYLALKDINVREGPKNKSRRLSTVKRYARISVAGRVKGTRWLSIIRGAKKLGFVYATALTPVLDGSLKSPIEGVLLSNKGNLIEYKKCSYKISFLDKEQIVNNIQVISNYQLIINCKFKKKLYFINATMFLTELPYLGNKRPNYQINLDLVNIPDQTDIFSLTTIYNLQKNKIKFDQVNSEYFWLKRKISSVKASGVKGALISTLQVAYDGWNEKFWKNFERDRK
;
A
#
# COMPACT_ATOMS: atom_id res chain seq x y z
N MET A 1 0.63 -33.81 -61.37
CA MET A 1 1.31 -32.50 -61.41
C MET A 1 0.47 -31.39 -60.78
N PHE A 2 -0.80 -31.23 -61.16
CA PHE A 2 -1.73 -30.19 -60.67
C PHE A 2 -1.93 -30.12 -59.13
N ARG A 3 -1.97 -31.26 -58.43
CA ARG A 3 -2.19 -31.31 -56.97
C ARG A 3 -1.05 -30.70 -56.13
N LYS A 4 0.19 -30.77 -56.60
CA LYS A 4 1.36 -30.17 -55.92
C LYS A 4 1.38 -28.65 -56.06
N ILE A 5 0.98 -28.15 -57.23
CA ILE A 5 0.91 -26.70 -57.51
C ILE A 5 -0.18 -26.05 -56.65
N GLN A 6 -1.33 -26.72 -56.48
CA GLN A 6 -2.42 -26.21 -55.65
C GLN A 6 -2.03 -26.06 -54.17
N ILE A 7 -1.33 -27.05 -53.61
CA ILE A 7 -0.85 -27.03 -52.21
C ILE A 7 0.19 -25.91 -52.00
N GLN A 8 1.11 -25.71 -52.95
CA GLN A 8 2.08 -24.61 -52.89
C GLN A 8 1.39 -23.23 -52.88
N ILE A 9 0.35 -23.04 -53.70
CA ILE A 9 -0.39 -21.78 -53.72
C ILE A 9 -1.12 -21.54 -52.39
N THR A 10 -1.73 -22.57 -51.79
CA THR A 10 -2.42 -22.41 -50.50
C THR A 10 -1.47 -22.03 -49.36
N ILE A 11 -0.28 -22.65 -49.31
CA ILE A 11 0.74 -22.33 -48.30
C ILE A 11 1.25 -20.90 -48.45
N ILE A 12 1.48 -20.45 -49.69
CA ILE A 12 1.93 -19.08 -49.97
C ILE A 12 0.86 -18.06 -49.55
N VAL A 13 -0.41 -18.31 -49.88
CA VAL A 13 -1.52 -17.43 -49.46
C VAL A 13 -1.63 -17.38 -47.94
N PHE A 14 -1.48 -18.51 -47.24
CA PHE A 14 -1.52 -18.55 -45.77
C PHE A 14 -0.34 -17.80 -45.15
N LEU A 15 0.87 -17.92 -45.72
CA LEU A 15 2.05 -17.18 -45.28
C LEU A 15 1.90 -15.67 -45.51
N ILE A 16 1.38 -15.25 -46.67
CA ILE A 16 1.11 -13.85 -46.96
C ILE A 16 0.04 -13.29 -46.00
N LEU A 17 -1.03 -14.06 -45.75
CA LEU A 17 -2.07 -13.67 -44.81
C LEU A 17 -1.53 -13.58 -43.38
N TYR A 18 -0.64 -14.50 -42.97
CA TYR A 18 0.02 -14.48 -41.67
C TYR A 18 0.96 -13.27 -41.52
N ILE A 19 1.72 -12.91 -42.57
CA ILE A 19 2.58 -11.72 -42.58
C ILE A 19 1.74 -10.43 -42.53
N LEU A 20 0.61 -10.38 -43.26
CA LEU A 20 -0.32 -9.25 -43.23
C LEU A 20 -1.04 -9.10 -41.88
N LEU A 21 -1.33 -10.22 -41.19
CA LEU A 21 -1.93 -10.24 -39.85
C LEU A 21 -0.90 -9.89 -38.76
N ALA A 22 0.35 -10.38 -38.89
CA ALA A 22 1.43 -10.09 -37.94
C ALA A 22 1.85 -8.61 -37.96
N ASN A 23 1.72 -7.94 -39.11
CA ASN A 23 2.05 -6.52 -39.25
C ASN A 23 0.99 -5.54 -38.71
N LYS A 24 -0.18 -6.01 -38.25
CA LYS A 24 -1.26 -5.11 -37.80
C LYS A 24 -1.25 -4.75 -36.30
N THR A 25 -0.24 -5.16 -35.54
CA THR A 25 -0.11 -4.77 -34.13
C THR A 25 1.22 -4.08 -33.80
N SER A 26 1.76 -3.25 -34.68
CA SER A 26 2.64 -2.17 -34.22
C SER A 26 1.75 -1.03 -33.70
N LEU A 27 1.46 -1.05 -32.39
CA LEU A 27 0.95 0.12 -31.68
C LEU A 27 2.06 1.18 -31.78
N GLU A 28 1.98 1.98 -32.84
CA GLU A 28 2.85 3.09 -33.18
C GLU A 28 3.30 3.75 -31.87
N ALA A 29 4.59 3.72 -31.59
CA ALA A 29 5.13 4.40 -30.43
C ALA A 29 4.90 5.89 -30.68
N ALA A 30 3.76 6.41 -30.22
CA ALA A 30 3.41 7.80 -30.35
C ALA A 30 4.63 8.62 -29.94
N ASN A 31 5.01 9.57 -30.79
CA ASN A 31 6.17 10.44 -30.58
C ASN A 31 5.84 11.42 -29.45
N ILE A 32 5.80 10.92 -28.22
CA ILE A 32 5.34 11.66 -27.06
C ILE A 32 6.47 12.60 -26.65
N LYS A 33 6.24 13.92 -26.79
CA LYS A 33 7.14 14.98 -26.28
C LYS A 33 7.74 14.60 -24.92
N LYS A 34 9.05 14.82 -24.76
CA LYS A 34 9.73 14.66 -23.48
C LYS A 34 9.31 15.80 -22.56
N PHE A 35 8.78 15.46 -21.39
CA PHE A 35 8.43 16.42 -20.33
C PHE A 35 9.24 16.05 -19.10
N GLU A 36 9.64 17.05 -18.32
CA GLU A 36 10.30 16.81 -17.04
C GLU A 36 9.31 16.13 -16.07
N LEU A 37 9.72 14.99 -15.51
CA LEU A 37 8.95 14.23 -14.54
C LEU A 37 9.52 14.43 -13.14
N VAL A 38 8.64 14.67 -12.18
CA VAL A 38 8.95 14.65 -10.75
C VAL A 38 8.41 13.37 -10.11
N PRO A 39 9.01 12.92 -8.98
CA PRO A 39 8.56 11.72 -8.29
C PRO A 39 7.06 11.74 -7.96
N ALA A 40 6.44 10.57 -8.13
CA ALA A 40 5.07 10.27 -7.76
C ALA A 40 4.98 8.78 -7.39
N PRO A 41 3.93 8.33 -6.70
CA PRO A 41 3.61 6.91 -6.61
C PRO A 41 3.70 6.22 -7.97
N ASN A 42 4.24 5.00 -8.00
CA ASN A 42 4.46 4.26 -9.24
C ASN A 42 3.22 3.46 -9.68
N LEU A 43 2.23 3.30 -8.79
CA LEU A 43 1.00 2.54 -9.03
C LEU A 43 -0.23 3.36 -8.63
N TYR A 44 -1.23 3.37 -9.50
CA TYR A 44 -2.51 4.03 -9.28
C TYR A 44 -3.67 3.12 -9.69
N LEU A 45 -4.83 3.37 -9.09
CA LEU A 45 -6.11 2.78 -9.49
C LEU A 45 -6.98 3.87 -10.14
N ALA A 46 -7.58 3.55 -11.28
CA ALA A 46 -8.55 4.42 -11.92
C ALA A 46 -9.90 4.39 -11.17
N LEU A 47 -10.36 5.55 -10.70
CA LEU A 47 -11.65 5.68 -10.00
C LEU A 47 -12.85 5.74 -10.96
N LYS A 48 -12.58 6.08 -12.23
CA LYS A 48 -13.53 6.15 -13.34
C LYS A 48 -12.79 5.96 -14.66
N ASP A 49 -13.55 5.74 -15.74
CA ASP A 49 -12.99 5.75 -17.09
C ASP A 49 -12.28 7.08 -17.36
N ILE A 50 -11.05 7.03 -17.88
CA ILE A 50 -10.24 8.22 -18.16
C ILE A 50 -9.47 8.11 -19.47
N ASN A 51 -9.44 9.22 -20.20
CA ASN A 51 -8.72 9.34 -21.45
C ASN A 51 -7.21 9.43 -21.21
N VAL A 52 -6.47 8.62 -21.95
CA VAL A 52 -5.03 8.76 -22.14
C VAL A 52 -4.80 9.75 -23.27
N ARG A 53 -3.98 10.76 -23.01
CA ARG A 53 -3.70 11.86 -23.94
C ARG A 53 -2.24 11.84 -24.37
N GLU A 54 -1.98 12.30 -25.59
CA GLU A 54 -0.63 12.42 -26.14
C GLU A 54 0.22 13.47 -25.41
N GLY A 55 -0.41 14.47 -24.80
CA GLY A 55 0.25 15.49 -24.00
C GLY A 55 -0.51 15.79 -22.70
N PRO A 56 0.14 16.45 -21.72
CA PRO A 56 -0.43 16.76 -20.41
C PRO A 56 -1.39 17.97 -20.48
N LYS A 57 -2.38 17.92 -21.36
CA LYS A 57 -3.44 18.93 -21.51
C LYS A 57 -4.72 18.32 -22.06
N ASN A 58 -5.87 18.86 -21.67
CA ASN A 58 -7.18 18.33 -22.09
C ASN A 58 -7.42 18.42 -23.60
N LYS A 59 -6.80 19.40 -24.28
CA LYS A 59 -6.90 19.61 -25.74
C LYS A 59 -5.97 18.69 -26.55
N SER A 60 -5.08 17.91 -25.93
CA SER A 60 -4.23 16.97 -26.66
C SER A 60 -5.06 15.84 -27.27
N ARG A 61 -4.57 15.28 -28.38
CA ARG A 61 -5.14 14.09 -29.01
C ARG A 61 -5.32 12.98 -27.98
N ARG A 62 -6.49 12.34 -28.00
CA ARG A 62 -6.76 11.14 -27.21
C ARG A 62 -6.08 9.97 -27.90
N LEU A 63 -5.31 9.21 -27.14
CA LEU A 63 -4.64 8.00 -27.61
C LEU A 63 -5.46 6.75 -27.30
N SER A 64 -6.04 6.68 -26.10
CA SER A 64 -6.80 5.53 -25.61
C SER A 64 -7.62 5.90 -24.37
N THR A 65 -8.20 4.89 -23.71
CA THR A 65 -8.92 5.03 -22.44
C THR A 65 -8.49 3.95 -21.46
N VAL A 66 -8.25 4.35 -20.23
CA VAL A 66 -8.10 3.47 -19.07
C VAL A 66 -9.48 3.28 -18.46
N LYS A 67 -9.88 2.04 -18.24
CA LYS A 67 -11.17 1.69 -17.63
C LYS A 67 -11.17 1.88 -16.13
N ARG A 68 -12.34 2.16 -15.56
CA ARG A 68 -12.56 2.17 -14.10
C ARG A 68 -12.01 0.89 -13.47
N TYR A 69 -11.38 1.05 -12.31
CA TYR A 69 -10.71 0.01 -11.53
C TYR A 69 -9.49 -0.65 -12.19
N ALA A 70 -9.04 -0.17 -13.34
CA ALA A 70 -7.75 -0.57 -13.87
C ALA A 70 -6.62 -0.03 -12.99
N ARG A 71 -5.65 -0.90 -12.67
CA ARG A 71 -4.36 -0.51 -12.11
C ARG A 71 -3.44 -0.02 -13.22
N ILE A 72 -2.76 1.10 -13.00
CA ILE A 72 -1.87 1.73 -13.97
C ILE A 72 -0.52 2.04 -13.35
N SER A 73 0.55 1.72 -14.09
CA SER A 73 1.91 2.11 -13.72
C SER A 73 2.20 3.52 -14.19
N VAL A 74 2.90 4.28 -13.35
CA VAL A 74 3.22 5.70 -13.57
C VAL A 74 4.73 5.89 -13.44
N ALA A 75 5.33 6.55 -14.43
CA ALA A 75 6.75 6.92 -14.41
C ALA A 75 7.03 8.16 -13.54
N GLY A 76 6.02 9.02 -13.38
CA GLY A 76 6.13 10.24 -12.60
C GLY A 76 5.05 11.25 -12.98
N ARG A 77 5.05 12.37 -12.28
CA ARG A 77 4.16 13.51 -12.55
C ARG A 77 4.88 14.53 -13.40
N VAL A 78 4.21 15.09 -14.41
CA VAL A 78 4.78 16.18 -15.20
C VAL A 78 4.93 17.43 -14.32
N LYS A 79 6.15 17.96 -14.23
CA LYS A 79 6.49 19.12 -13.40
C LYS A 79 5.57 20.31 -13.70
N GLY A 80 5.16 21.01 -12.65
CA GLY A 80 4.22 22.14 -12.75
C GLY A 80 2.77 21.76 -13.06
N THR A 81 2.44 20.47 -13.20
CA THR A 81 1.07 20.05 -13.55
C THR A 81 0.55 18.90 -12.66
N ARG A 82 -0.72 18.55 -12.84
CA ARG A 82 -1.38 17.37 -12.25
C ARG A 82 -1.47 16.18 -13.21
N TRP A 83 -0.69 16.16 -14.28
CA TRP A 83 -0.70 15.05 -15.24
C TRP A 83 0.36 14.01 -14.87
N LEU A 84 -0.02 12.74 -14.95
CA LEU A 84 0.86 11.60 -14.71
C LEU A 84 1.24 10.98 -16.05
N SER A 85 2.51 10.63 -16.22
CA SER A 85 3.00 9.87 -17.36
C SER A 85 2.79 8.39 -17.08
N ILE A 86 1.89 7.75 -17.83
CA ILE A 86 1.58 6.32 -17.66
C ILE A 86 2.49 5.45 -18.53
N ILE A 87 2.84 4.28 -18.01
CA ILE A 87 3.77 3.33 -18.65
C ILE A 87 3.23 1.90 -18.60
N ARG A 88 3.75 1.04 -19.48
CA ARG A 88 3.63 -0.42 -19.42
C ARG A 88 4.99 -1.02 -19.71
N GLY A 89 5.61 -1.63 -18.70
CA GLY A 89 7.04 -1.95 -18.75
C GLY A 89 7.84 -0.66 -19.01
N ALA A 90 8.75 -0.71 -19.99
CA ALA A 90 9.53 0.46 -20.41
C ALA A 90 8.78 1.41 -21.36
N LYS A 91 7.60 1.01 -21.89
CA LYS A 91 6.89 1.79 -22.91
C LYS A 91 6.03 2.89 -22.28
N LYS A 92 6.23 4.14 -22.72
CA LYS A 92 5.35 5.26 -22.40
C LYS A 92 4.05 5.16 -23.19
N LEU A 93 2.91 5.24 -22.50
CA LEU A 93 1.59 5.11 -23.12
C LEU A 93 0.88 6.45 -23.33
N GLY A 94 1.26 7.49 -22.57
CA GLY A 94 0.68 8.83 -22.66
C GLY A 94 0.52 9.47 -21.29
N PHE A 95 -0.42 10.41 -21.18
CA PHE A 95 -0.67 11.17 -19.97
C PHE A 95 -2.12 11.06 -19.51
N VAL A 96 -2.30 10.99 -18.19
CA VAL A 96 -3.61 10.92 -17.52
C VAL A 96 -3.68 11.98 -16.44
N TYR A 97 -4.85 12.60 -16.26
CA TYR A 97 -5.06 13.62 -15.23
C TYR A 97 -5.26 12.98 -13.85
N ALA A 98 -4.45 13.37 -12.86
CA ALA A 98 -4.37 12.68 -11.56
C ALA A 98 -5.69 12.66 -10.78
N THR A 99 -6.63 13.59 -11.00
CA THR A 99 -7.85 13.69 -10.18
C THR A 99 -8.83 12.53 -10.38
N ALA A 100 -8.66 11.71 -11.40
CA ALA A 100 -9.46 10.49 -11.61
C ALA A 100 -8.76 9.22 -11.12
N LEU A 101 -7.63 9.37 -10.45
CA LEU A 101 -6.78 8.29 -10.00
C LEU A 101 -6.60 8.38 -8.49
N THR A 102 -6.43 7.23 -7.86
CA THR A 102 -5.99 7.14 -6.46
C THR A 102 -4.68 6.36 -6.38
N PRO A 103 -3.68 6.82 -5.62
CA PRO A 103 -2.44 6.06 -5.47
C PRO A 103 -2.72 4.73 -4.77
N VAL A 104 -2.05 3.68 -5.23
CA VAL A 104 -2.08 2.35 -4.62
C VAL A 104 -0.80 2.21 -3.80
N LEU A 105 -0.95 1.95 -2.50
CA LEU A 105 0.15 1.65 -1.62
C LEU A 105 0.35 0.15 -1.56
N ASP A 106 1.42 -0.35 -2.17
CA ASP A 106 1.80 -1.76 -2.04
C ASP A 106 2.39 -2.02 -0.64
N GLY A 107 1.62 -2.69 0.22
CA GLY A 107 2.03 -3.04 1.58
C GLY A 107 2.99 -4.23 1.68
N SER A 108 3.31 -4.91 0.58
CA SER A 108 4.13 -6.13 0.65
C SER A 108 5.52 -5.88 1.23
N LEU A 109 6.01 -6.81 2.06
CA LEU A 109 7.39 -6.80 2.55
C LEU A 109 8.15 -7.96 1.91
N LYS A 110 9.35 -7.68 1.39
CA LYS A 110 10.24 -8.72 0.85
C LYS A 110 10.87 -9.59 1.94
N SER A 111 10.99 -9.05 3.14
CA SER A 111 11.57 -9.72 4.30
C SER A 111 10.90 -9.19 5.57
N PRO A 112 10.89 -9.97 6.66
CA PRO A 112 10.43 -9.49 7.95
C PRO A 112 11.18 -8.22 8.41
N ILE A 113 10.50 -7.40 9.20
CA ILE A 113 11.08 -6.24 9.87
C ILE A 113 11.31 -6.61 11.32
N GLU A 114 12.55 -6.49 11.78
CA GLU A 114 12.93 -6.74 13.16
C GLU A 114 13.54 -5.48 13.78
N GLY A 115 13.33 -5.30 15.08
CA GLY A 115 13.86 -4.14 15.79
C GLY A 115 13.55 -4.14 17.28
N VAL A 116 13.84 -3.01 17.93
CA VAL A 116 13.58 -2.76 19.35
C VAL A 116 12.74 -1.49 19.49
N LEU A 117 11.70 -1.55 20.32
CA LEU A 117 10.85 -0.40 20.62
C LEU A 117 11.61 0.57 21.52
N LEU A 118 11.47 1.85 21.21
CA LEU A 118 12.15 2.90 21.95
C LEU A 118 11.37 3.17 23.23
N SER A 119 12.07 3.14 24.37
CA SER A 119 11.45 3.42 25.67
C SER A 119 11.01 4.88 25.74
N ASN A 120 9.77 5.11 26.16
CA ASN A 120 9.24 6.45 26.36
C ASN A 120 9.58 6.93 27.78
N LYS A 121 10.33 8.05 27.90
CA LYS A 121 10.72 8.66 29.18
C LYS A 121 9.52 9.16 30.01
N GLY A 122 8.33 9.29 29.42
CA GLY A 122 7.13 9.82 30.08
C GLY A 122 6.23 8.78 30.75
N ASN A 123 6.57 7.50 30.69
CA ASN A 123 5.85 6.44 31.41
C ASN A 123 6.77 5.94 32.54
N LEU A 124 6.34 6.09 33.80
CA LEU A 124 7.06 5.65 35.02
C LEU A 124 7.23 4.12 35.13
N ILE A 125 6.83 3.37 34.10
CA ILE A 125 7.01 1.94 34.01
C ILE A 125 8.42 1.71 33.46
N GLU A 126 9.36 1.49 34.38
CA GLU A 126 10.74 1.07 34.11
C GLU A 126 10.90 0.28 32.79
N TYR A 127 11.53 0.93 31.81
CA TYR A 127 12.27 0.39 30.67
C TYR A 127 11.94 -1.06 30.26
N LYS A 128 10.71 -1.32 29.82
CA LYS A 128 10.38 -2.60 29.17
C LYS A 128 11.07 -2.65 27.81
N LYS A 129 12.20 -3.33 27.73
CA LYS A 129 12.90 -3.53 26.45
C LYS A 129 12.12 -4.55 25.65
N CYS A 130 11.37 -4.07 24.66
CA CYS A 130 10.58 -4.91 23.77
C CYS A 130 11.25 -4.98 22.40
N SER A 131 11.62 -6.18 21.95
CA SER A 131 11.94 -6.42 20.55
C SER A 131 10.69 -6.84 19.79
N TYR A 132 10.69 -6.66 18.47
CA TYR A 132 9.57 -7.02 17.63
C TYR A 132 10.02 -7.67 16.33
N LYS A 133 9.10 -8.43 15.74
CA LYS A 133 9.18 -8.97 14.38
C LYS A 133 7.84 -8.80 13.69
N ILE A 134 7.84 -8.10 12.55
CA ILE A 134 6.69 -7.93 11.67
C ILE A 134 6.94 -8.76 10.42
N SER A 135 6.08 -9.74 10.14
CA SER A 135 6.17 -10.61 8.97
C SER A 135 4.95 -10.39 8.09
N PHE A 136 5.17 -10.09 6.81
CA PHE A 136 4.09 -10.04 5.82
C PHE A 136 3.54 -11.45 5.60
N LEU A 137 2.21 -11.57 5.60
CA LEU A 137 1.51 -12.83 5.39
C LEU A 137 1.02 -12.91 3.95
N ASP A 138 0.03 -12.08 3.63
CA ASP A 138 -0.64 -12.09 2.34
C ASP A 138 -1.32 -10.75 2.04
N LYS A 139 -1.96 -10.72 0.87
CA LYS A 139 -2.93 -9.69 0.53
C LYS A 139 -4.30 -10.33 0.43
N GLU A 140 -5.28 -9.63 0.98
CA GLU A 140 -6.67 -10.05 0.96
C GLU A 140 -7.53 -8.96 0.33
N GLN A 141 -8.41 -9.35 -0.58
CA GLN A 141 -9.44 -8.46 -1.11
C GLN A 141 -10.66 -8.50 -0.20
N ILE A 142 -11.11 -7.33 0.25
CA ILE A 142 -12.34 -7.23 1.05
C ILE A 142 -13.54 -7.60 0.17
N VAL A 143 -14.36 -8.54 0.64
CA VAL A 143 -15.55 -9.02 -0.06
C VAL A 143 -16.46 -7.87 -0.49
N ASN A 144 -16.91 -7.89 -1.74
CA ASN A 144 -17.75 -6.85 -2.35
C ASN A 144 -17.14 -5.43 -2.32
N ASN A 145 -15.82 -5.33 -2.21
CA ASN A 145 -15.10 -4.06 -2.18
C ASN A 145 -13.87 -4.10 -3.13
N ILE A 146 -13.49 -2.93 -3.64
CA ILE A 146 -12.24 -2.73 -4.42
C ILE A 146 -11.00 -2.66 -3.52
N GLN A 147 -11.22 -2.56 -2.20
CA GLN A 147 -10.19 -2.46 -1.20
C GLN A 147 -9.45 -3.79 -1.07
N VAL A 148 -8.12 -3.70 -1.14
CA VAL A 148 -7.20 -4.77 -0.75
C VAL A 148 -6.49 -4.35 0.52
N ILE A 149 -6.26 -5.28 1.42
CA ILE A 149 -5.43 -5.11 2.61
C ILE A 149 -4.18 -5.97 2.50
N SER A 150 -3.08 -5.50 3.09
CA SER A 150 -1.87 -6.29 3.32
C SER A 150 -1.86 -6.70 4.77
N ASN A 151 -1.78 -8.01 5.05
CA ASN A 151 -1.84 -8.57 6.39
C ASN A 151 -0.44 -8.90 6.90
N TYR A 152 -0.23 -8.73 8.20
CA TYR A 152 1.03 -9.01 8.86
C TYR A 152 0.83 -9.74 10.17
N GLN A 153 1.72 -10.68 10.46
CA GLN A 153 1.91 -11.23 11.79
C GLN A 153 2.90 -10.36 12.55
N LEU A 154 2.57 -10.04 13.80
CA LEU A 154 3.42 -9.30 14.72
C LEU A 154 3.69 -10.15 15.97
N ILE A 155 4.98 -10.27 16.31
CA ILE A 155 5.46 -10.85 17.56
C ILE A 155 6.24 -9.77 18.30
N ILE A 156 5.92 -9.56 19.57
CA ILE A 156 6.62 -8.62 20.45
C ILE A 156 7.14 -9.38 21.67
N ASN A 157 8.44 -9.24 21.93
CA ASN A 157 9.12 -9.90 23.03
C ASN A 157 9.61 -8.85 24.02
N CYS A 158 8.95 -8.75 25.17
CA CYS A 158 9.26 -7.76 26.19
C CYS A 158 10.01 -8.41 27.36
N LYS A 159 11.19 -7.87 27.69
CA LYS A 159 11.95 -8.28 28.88
C LYS A 159 11.64 -7.34 30.04
N PHE A 160 11.16 -7.90 31.15
CA PHE A 160 10.88 -7.17 32.39
C PHE A 160 11.18 -8.04 33.62
N LYS A 161 11.87 -7.48 34.63
CA LYS A 161 12.28 -8.20 35.87
C LYS A 161 12.89 -9.59 35.60
N LYS A 162 13.80 -9.67 34.63
CA LYS A 162 14.47 -10.91 34.14
C LYS A 162 13.55 -11.96 33.48
N LYS A 163 12.23 -11.72 33.39
CA LYS A 163 11.29 -12.58 32.64
C LYS A 163 11.07 -12.05 31.22
N LEU A 164 10.75 -12.97 30.31
CA LEU A 164 10.41 -12.68 28.92
C LEU A 164 8.90 -12.88 28.71
N TYR A 165 8.25 -11.89 28.12
CA TYR A 165 6.81 -11.90 27.83
C TYR A 165 6.60 -11.78 26.32
N PHE A 166 5.67 -12.57 25.81
CA PHE A 166 5.38 -12.68 24.38
C PHE A 166 3.98 -12.14 24.08
N ILE A 167 3.90 -11.11 23.25
CA ILE A 167 2.65 -10.55 22.75
C ILE A 167 2.51 -10.96 21.29
N ASN A 168 1.42 -11.66 20.98
CA ASN A 168 1.05 -11.99 19.62
C ASN A 168 -0.02 -11.01 19.14
N ALA A 169 0.17 -10.51 17.94
CA ALA A 169 -0.68 -9.50 17.35
C ALA A 169 -0.76 -9.69 15.83
N THR A 170 -1.80 -9.16 15.23
CA THR A 170 -1.91 -9.02 13.78
C THR A 170 -1.94 -7.54 13.42
N MET A 171 -1.54 -7.23 12.20
CA MET A 171 -1.74 -5.90 11.63
C MET A 171 -2.30 -6.04 10.23
N PHE A 172 -3.05 -5.03 9.79
CA PHE A 172 -3.37 -4.87 8.37
C PHE A 172 -3.14 -3.43 7.92
N LEU A 173 -2.81 -3.24 6.65
CA LEU A 173 -2.66 -1.94 5.98
C LEU A 173 -3.55 -1.90 4.73
N THR A 174 -4.35 -0.84 4.58
CA THR A 174 -5.15 -0.64 3.36
C THR A 174 -4.27 -0.24 2.16
N GLU A 175 -4.48 -0.84 0.99
CA GLU A 175 -3.78 -0.44 -0.26
C GLU A 175 -4.32 0.86 -0.88
N LEU A 176 -5.54 1.26 -0.52
CA LEU A 176 -6.20 2.45 -1.04
C LEU A 176 -6.47 3.42 0.11
N PRO A 177 -6.59 4.73 -0.19
CA PRO A 177 -6.89 5.70 0.83
C PRO A 177 -8.24 5.47 1.51
N TYR A 178 -8.23 5.54 2.83
CA TYR A 178 -9.39 5.46 3.72
C TYR A 178 -10.43 6.55 3.36
N LEU A 179 -11.71 6.16 3.40
CA LEU A 179 -12.89 7.00 3.10
C LEU A 179 -12.99 7.52 1.65
N GLY A 180 -12.35 6.87 0.68
CA GLY A 180 -12.46 7.27 -0.74
C GLY A 180 -11.94 8.68 -1.04
N ASN A 181 -11.19 9.27 -0.09
CA ASN A 181 -10.73 10.65 -0.16
C ASN A 181 -9.55 10.78 -1.12
N LYS A 182 -9.46 11.92 -1.83
CA LYS A 182 -8.29 12.25 -2.68
C LYS A 182 -6.98 12.36 -1.90
N ARG A 183 -7.04 12.43 -0.57
CA ARG A 183 -5.86 12.54 0.30
C ARG A 183 -5.31 11.13 0.55
N PRO A 184 -4.01 10.89 0.35
CA PRO A 184 -3.41 9.55 0.43
C PRO A 184 -3.21 9.13 1.89
N ASN A 185 -4.33 8.94 2.60
CA ASN A 185 -4.43 8.51 3.99
C ASN A 185 -4.77 7.02 4.02
N TYR A 186 -3.88 6.16 4.49
CA TYR A 186 -4.07 4.72 4.53
C TYR A 186 -4.27 4.28 5.97
N GLN A 187 -5.19 3.37 6.21
CA GLN A 187 -5.47 2.87 7.54
C GLN A 187 -4.52 1.71 7.87
N ILE A 188 -3.95 1.74 9.07
CA ILE A 188 -3.22 0.62 9.65
C ILE A 188 -3.89 0.26 10.97
N ASN A 189 -4.34 -0.98 11.08
CA ASN A 189 -4.82 -1.54 12.34
C ASN A 189 -3.75 -2.45 12.93
N LEU A 190 -3.70 -2.46 14.26
CA LEU A 190 -2.94 -3.40 15.06
C LEU A 190 -3.90 -4.01 16.08
N ASP A 191 -4.04 -5.32 16.01
CA ASP A 191 -4.97 -6.10 16.81
C ASP A 191 -4.18 -7.04 17.73
N LEU A 192 -4.42 -6.91 19.03
CA LEU A 192 -3.82 -7.75 20.05
C LEU A 192 -4.81 -8.86 20.42
N VAL A 193 -4.37 -10.10 20.25
CA VAL A 193 -5.19 -11.28 20.52
C VAL A 193 -4.94 -11.76 21.95
N ASN A 194 -5.96 -12.30 22.60
CA ASN A 194 -5.88 -12.85 23.96
C ASN A 194 -5.43 -11.82 25.00
N ILE A 195 -5.96 -10.59 24.91
CA ILE A 195 -5.82 -9.64 26.00
C ILE A 195 -7.11 -9.64 26.80
N PRO A 196 -7.08 -10.00 28.09
CA PRO A 196 -8.25 -9.92 28.96
C PRO A 196 -8.64 -8.46 29.21
N ASP A 197 -9.46 -7.88 28.35
CA ASP A 197 -10.40 -6.83 28.74
C ASP A 197 -11.85 -7.29 28.56
N GLN A 198 -12.78 -6.35 28.41
CA GLN A 198 -14.18 -6.61 28.09
C GLN A 198 -14.39 -7.01 26.63
N THR A 199 -13.32 -7.12 25.83
CA THR A 199 -13.34 -7.46 24.40
C THR A 199 -12.38 -8.63 24.14
N ASP A 200 -12.70 -9.46 23.14
CA ASP A 200 -11.82 -10.58 22.78
C ASP A 200 -10.51 -10.11 22.11
N ILE A 201 -10.51 -8.88 21.56
CA ILE A 201 -9.41 -8.29 20.78
C ILE A 201 -9.31 -6.81 21.11
N PHE A 202 -8.12 -6.36 21.54
CA PHE A 202 -7.81 -4.93 21.61
C PHE A 202 -7.29 -4.44 20.25
N SER A 203 -7.92 -3.43 19.68
CA SER A 203 -7.58 -2.88 18.35
C SER A 203 -7.16 -1.42 18.44
N LEU A 204 -6.00 -1.11 17.85
CA LEU A 204 -5.50 0.24 17.61
C LEU A 204 -5.62 0.58 16.13
N THR A 205 -6.23 1.73 15.82
CA THR A 205 -6.25 2.28 14.46
C THR A 205 -5.33 3.49 14.35
N THR A 206 -4.52 3.51 13.29
CA THR A 206 -3.67 4.65 12.92
C THR A 206 -3.83 4.99 11.45
N ILE A 207 -3.58 6.27 11.09
CA ILE A 207 -3.67 6.76 9.71
C ILE A 207 -2.30 7.18 9.21
N TYR A 208 -1.84 6.52 8.13
CA TYR A 208 -0.61 6.86 7.41
C TYR A 208 -0.89 7.84 6.28
N ASN A 209 -0.33 9.05 6.35
CA ASN A 209 -0.34 9.99 5.23
C ASN A 209 0.94 9.84 4.40
N LEU A 210 0.83 9.25 3.21
CA LEU A 210 1.96 8.99 2.32
C LEU A 210 2.66 10.27 1.83
N GLN A 211 1.90 11.34 1.61
CA GLN A 211 2.47 12.61 1.11
C GLN A 211 3.28 13.33 2.20
N LYS A 212 2.81 13.30 3.44
CA LYS A 212 3.44 13.96 4.58
C LYS A 212 4.47 13.07 5.29
N ASN A 213 4.54 11.78 4.95
CA ASN A 213 5.35 10.78 5.64
C ASN A 213 5.11 10.80 7.15
N LYS A 214 3.83 10.70 7.54
CA LYS A 214 3.42 10.78 8.95
C LYS A 214 2.34 9.75 9.29
N ILE A 215 2.44 9.20 10.50
CA ILE A 215 1.40 8.43 11.17
C ILE A 215 0.68 9.33 12.16
N LYS A 216 -0.65 9.20 12.22
CA LYS A 216 -1.48 9.82 13.25
C LYS A 216 -2.26 8.72 13.98
N PHE A 217 -2.30 8.80 15.30
CA PHE A 217 -3.27 8.06 16.09
C PHE A 217 -4.70 8.44 15.68
N ASP A 218 -5.57 7.45 15.54
CA ASP A 218 -6.99 7.65 15.23
C ASP A 218 -7.85 7.29 16.44
N GLN A 219 -7.88 6.01 16.81
CA GLN A 219 -8.71 5.50 17.88
C GLN A 219 -8.23 4.14 18.40
N VAL A 220 -8.78 3.74 19.55
CA VAL A 220 -8.77 2.36 20.06
C VAL A 220 -10.21 1.90 20.25
N ASN A 221 -10.48 0.60 20.16
CA ASN A 221 -11.82 0.06 20.43
C ASN A 221 -12.19 0.07 21.93
N SER A 222 -11.20 0.06 22.81
CA SER A 222 -11.37 0.06 24.27
C SER A 222 -10.34 0.99 24.91
N GLU A 223 -10.80 1.96 25.72
CA GLU A 223 -9.90 2.86 26.44
C GLU A 223 -9.31 2.22 27.71
N TYR A 224 -9.74 1.02 28.09
CA TYR A 224 -9.37 0.38 29.36
C TYR A 224 -7.85 0.23 29.51
N PHE A 225 -7.16 -0.09 28.42
CA PHE A 225 -5.70 -0.24 28.33
C PHE A 225 -4.96 0.94 27.71
N TRP A 226 -5.68 2.01 27.39
CA TRP A 226 -5.11 3.15 26.71
C TRP A 226 -4.81 4.32 27.66
N LEU A 227 -3.72 5.01 27.42
CA LEU A 227 -3.39 6.27 28.08
C LEU A 227 -4.22 7.38 27.45
N LYS A 228 -5.09 8.01 28.25
CA LYS A 228 -5.89 9.19 27.85
C LYS A 228 -5.00 10.43 27.68
N ARG A 229 -4.17 10.44 26.64
CA ARG A 229 -3.33 11.59 26.27
C ARG A 229 -3.30 11.79 24.77
N LYS A 230 -3.06 13.03 24.36
CA LYS A 230 -2.88 13.36 22.94
C LYS A 230 -1.57 12.75 22.43
N ILE A 231 -1.67 11.86 21.44
CA ILE A 231 -0.49 11.33 20.74
C ILE A 231 -0.20 12.22 19.54
N SER A 232 1.00 12.80 19.53
CA SER A 232 1.50 13.60 18.42
C SER A 232 1.73 12.76 17.17
N SER A 233 1.59 13.36 15.99
CA SER A 233 1.92 12.68 14.74
C SER A 233 3.39 12.27 14.69
N VAL A 234 3.68 11.04 14.28
CA VAL A 234 5.02 10.47 14.21
C VAL A 234 5.51 10.47 12.76
N LYS A 235 6.79 10.76 12.52
CA LYS A 235 7.38 10.62 11.17
C LYS A 235 7.40 9.14 10.76
N ALA A 236 7.06 8.86 9.51
CA ALA A 236 7.03 7.50 8.96
C ALA A 236 7.27 7.55 7.46
N SER A 237 8.36 6.95 7.00
CA SER A 237 8.73 6.93 5.58
C SER A 237 8.46 5.56 4.98
N GLY A 238 7.56 5.52 3.98
CA GLY A 238 7.14 4.29 3.32
C GLY A 238 6.42 3.29 4.25
N VAL A 239 6.12 2.11 3.71
CA VAL A 239 5.39 1.04 4.41
C VAL A 239 6.13 0.57 5.66
N LYS A 240 7.44 0.29 5.55
CA LYS A 240 8.26 -0.14 6.69
C LYS A 240 8.21 0.88 7.83
N GLY A 241 8.40 2.16 7.54
CA GLY A 241 8.33 3.21 8.55
C GLY A 241 6.93 3.37 9.15
N ALA A 242 5.88 3.20 8.33
CA ALA A 242 4.50 3.27 8.79
C ALA A 242 4.17 2.17 9.81
N LEU A 243 4.50 0.91 9.50
CA LEU A 243 4.25 -0.24 10.38
C LEU A 243 5.02 -0.12 11.72
N ILE A 244 6.31 0.26 11.67
CA ILE A 244 7.12 0.48 12.87
C ILE A 244 6.52 1.59 13.73
N SER A 245 6.15 2.72 13.11
CA SER A 245 5.58 3.85 13.84
C SER A 245 4.21 3.54 14.43
N THR A 246 3.37 2.74 13.76
CA THR A 246 2.10 2.24 14.35
C THR A 246 2.36 1.42 15.60
N LEU A 247 3.32 0.50 15.55
CA LEU A 247 3.71 -0.30 16.72
C LEU A 247 4.26 0.57 17.85
N GLN A 248 5.09 1.58 17.54
CA GLN A 248 5.59 2.52 18.54
C GLN A 248 4.44 3.33 19.18
N VAL A 249 3.46 3.77 18.38
CA VAL A 249 2.25 4.45 18.89
C VAL A 249 1.46 3.54 19.84
N ALA A 250 1.31 2.25 19.52
CA ALA A 250 0.67 1.28 20.41
C ALA A 250 1.41 1.16 21.74
N TYR A 251 2.71 0.91 21.65
CA TYR A 251 3.59 0.75 22.81
C TYR A 251 3.59 1.99 23.72
N ASP A 252 3.63 3.18 23.13
CA ASP A 252 3.58 4.45 23.86
C ASP A 252 2.21 4.74 24.48
N GLY A 253 1.14 4.14 23.94
CA GLY A 253 -0.22 4.36 24.38
C GLY A 253 -0.70 3.37 25.44
N TRP A 254 -0.01 2.25 25.67
CA TRP A 254 -0.40 1.28 26.70
C TRP A 254 -0.19 1.83 28.11
N ASN A 255 -1.22 1.73 28.95
CA ASN A 255 -1.22 2.19 30.34
C ASN A 255 -0.69 1.13 31.32
N GLU A 256 -0.58 1.47 32.61
CA GLU A 256 -0.13 0.51 33.63
C GLU A 256 -1.01 -0.74 33.75
N LYS A 257 -2.32 -0.63 33.53
CA LYS A 257 -3.25 -1.75 33.65
C LYS A 257 -2.94 -2.81 32.59
N PHE A 258 -2.66 -2.39 31.36
CA PHE A 258 -2.23 -3.28 30.28
C PHE A 258 -1.04 -4.12 30.71
N TRP A 259 -0.02 -3.44 31.24
CA TRP A 259 1.22 -4.06 31.66
C TRP A 259 1.06 -4.98 32.87
N LYS A 260 0.25 -4.59 33.86
CA LYS A 260 -0.06 -5.43 35.04
C LYS A 260 -0.84 -6.67 34.64
N ASN A 261 -1.76 -6.56 33.68
CA ASN A 261 -2.54 -7.70 33.17
C ASN A 261 -1.63 -8.73 32.50
N PHE A 262 -0.73 -8.26 31.62
CA PHE A 262 0.25 -9.10 30.94
C PHE A 262 1.24 -9.81 31.89
N GLU A 263 1.46 -9.25 33.08
CA GLU A 263 2.30 -9.85 34.12
C GLU A 263 1.58 -10.94 34.95
N ARG A 264 0.23 -10.89 35.05
CA ARG A 264 -0.55 -11.82 35.87
C ARG A 264 -0.91 -13.11 35.14
N ASP A 265 -1.27 -13.02 33.87
CA ASP A 265 -1.89 -14.12 33.12
C ASP A 265 -0.95 -15.22 32.62
N ARG A 266 0.34 -15.15 32.98
CA ARG A 266 1.32 -16.19 32.64
C ARG A 266 2.21 -16.60 33.81
N LYS A 267 1.68 -16.52 35.03
CA LYS A 267 2.12 -17.40 36.13
C LYS A 267 1.37 -18.71 36.04
#